data_AF-A0A6V7HQS8-F1
#
_entry.id   AF-A0A6V7HQS8-F1
#
_cell.length_a   1.000
_cell.length_b   1.000
_cell.length_c   1.000
_cell.angle_alpha   90.00
_cell.angle_beta   90.00
_cell.angle_gamma   90.00
#
_symmetry.space_group_name_H-M   'P 1'
#
loop_
_entity.id
_entity.type
_entity.pdbx_description
1 polymer ?
#
loop_
_entity_poly.entity_id
_entity_poly.type
_entity_poly.pdbx_seq_one_letter_code
_entity_poly.pdbx_strand_id
1 'polypeptide(L)' 'CYKHPEWRGPWLGPKPADENRRNFSEDQLRAGEGVIGLQAGSNKGATQAGQNFGATRKILLGK' A
#
# COMPACT_ATOMS: atom_id res chain seq x y z
N CYS A 1 -13.60 -4.01 -0.81
CA CYS A 1 -14.77 -3.11 -0.81
C CYS A 1 -15.17 -2.72 -2.23
N TYR A 2 -14.49 -1.79 -2.94
CA TYR A 2 -15.00 -1.16 -4.18
C TYR A 2 -15.37 -2.05 -5.38
N LYS A 3 -14.88 -3.28 -5.44
CA LYS A 3 -15.10 -4.18 -6.60
C LYS A 3 -15.63 -5.57 -6.21
N HIS A 4 -15.95 -5.79 -4.93
CA HIS A 4 -16.41 -7.10 -4.47
C HIS A 4 -17.95 -7.15 -4.40
N PRO A 5 -18.61 -8.04 -5.15
CA PRO A 5 -20.08 -8.07 -5.25
C PRO A 5 -20.82 -8.25 -3.93
N GLU A 6 -20.20 -8.94 -2.96
CA GLU A 6 -20.83 -9.28 -1.67
C GLU A 6 -20.53 -8.28 -0.54
N TRP A 7 -19.84 -7.18 -0.83
CA TRP A 7 -19.48 -6.19 0.18
C TRP A 7 -20.69 -5.31 0.55
N ARG A 8 -21.24 -5.51 1.75
CA ARG A 8 -22.39 -4.75 2.30
C ARG A 8 -22.00 -3.63 3.28
N GLY A 9 -20.71 -3.45 3.55
CA GLY A 9 -20.22 -2.45 4.52
C GLY A 9 -20.04 -1.06 3.90
N PRO A 10 -19.84 -0.01 4.72
CA PRO A 10 -19.58 1.34 4.23
C PRO A 10 -18.27 1.39 3.41
N TRP A 11 -18.18 2.38 2.51
CA TRP A 11 -16.98 2.63 1.73
C TRP A 11 -15.90 3.26 2.64
N LEU A 12 -14.75 2.60 2.74
CA LEU A 12 -13.62 3.07 3.56
C LEU A 12 -12.74 4.04 2.76
N GLY A 13 -13.29 5.20 2.40
CA GLY A 13 -12.57 6.29 1.74
C GLY A 13 -13.08 6.65 0.33
N PRO A 14 -12.29 7.41 -0.45
CA PRO A 14 -12.60 7.66 -1.86
C PRO A 14 -12.35 6.41 -2.70
N LYS A 15 -12.94 6.38 -3.91
CA LYS A 15 -12.63 5.31 -4.86
C LYS A 15 -11.14 5.37 -5.19
N PRO A 16 -10.47 4.23 -5.46
CA PRO A 16 -9.04 4.21 -5.75
C PRO A 16 -8.61 5.06 -6.96
N ALA A 17 -9.54 5.44 -7.83
CA ALA A 17 -9.29 6.30 -8.99
C ALA A 17 -9.37 7.80 -8.68
N ASP A 18 -9.91 8.18 -7.52
CA ASP A 18 -10.12 9.56 -7.13
C ASP A 18 -9.02 10.00 -6.16
N GLU A 19 -8.51 11.23 -6.34
CA GLU A 19 -7.49 11.78 -5.45
C GLU A 19 -8.04 12.01 -4.02
N ASN A 20 -7.25 11.66 -3.02
CA ASN A 20 -7.55 11.97 -1.62
C ASN A 20 -6.62 13.08 -1.12
N ARG A 21 -6.98 14.34 -1.39
CA ARG A 21 -6.23 15.49 -0.87
C ARG A 21 -6.45 15.59 0.64
N ARG A 22 -5.38 15.42 1.41
CA ARG A 22 -5.37 15.58 2.87
C ARG A 22 -4.43 16.72 3.24
N ASN A 23 -4.92 17.64 4.05
CA ASN A 23 -4.10 18.68 4.65
C ASN A 23 -3.72 18.23 6.06
N PHE A 24 -2.42 18.18 6.33
CA PHE A 24 -1.89 17.86 7.65
C PHE A 24 -1.34 19.14 8.28
N SER A 25 -1.44 19.25 9.59
CA SER A 25 -0.77 20.31 10.33
C SER A 25 0.75 20.12 10.28
N GLU A 26 1.49 21.20 10.48
CA GLU A 26 2.96 21.16 10.53
C GLU A 26 3.46 20.19 11.62
N ASP A 27 2.82 20.19 12.79
CA ASP A 27 3.14 19.27 13.88
C ASP A 27 2.92 17.79 13.51
N GLN A 28 1.87 17.48 12.74
CA GLN A 28 1.63 16.13 12.24
C GLN A 28 2.68 15.69 11.21
N LEU A 29 3.13 16.61 10.35
CA LEU A 29 4.20 16.33 9.39
C LEU A 29 5.52 16.06 10.11
N ARG A 30 5.88 16.90 11.08
CA ARG A 30 7.08 16.74 11.93
C ARG A 30 7.06 15.44 12.73
N ALA A 31 5.90 15.06 13.27
CA ALA A 31 5.74 13.77 13.95
C ALA A 31 5.97 12.58 13.02
N GLY A 32 5.72 12.73 11.72
CA GLY A 32 5.96 11.71 10.69
C GLY A 32 7.42 11.54 10.30
N GLU A 33 8.28 12.55 10.48
CA GLU A 33 9.70 12.49 10.11
C GLU A 33 10.48 11.41 10.88
N GLY A 34 10.05 11.11 12.11
CA GLY A 34 10.62 10.03 12.93
C GLY A 34 10.08 8.63 12.61
N VAL A 35 9.05 8.52 11.77
CA VAL A 35 8.42 7.25 11.42
C VAL A 35 9.18 6.59 10.28
N ILE A 36 10.14 5.74 10.63
CA ILE A 36 10.85 4.90 9.69
C ILE A 36 9.90 3.78 9.23
N GLY A 37 9.42 3.88 7.99
CA GLY A 37 8.62 2.81 7.38
C GLY A 37 9.37 1.48 7.38
N LEU A 38 8.66 0.35 7.37
CA LEU A 38 9.21 -1.02 7.45
C LEU A 38 10.29 -1.34 6.38
N GLN A 39 10.44 -0.48 5.37
CA GLN A 39 11.41 -0.58 4.29
C GLN A 39 12.24 0.71 4.08
N ALA A 40 12.15 1.67 5.00
CA ALA A 40 12.90 2.91 4.94
C ALA A 40 14.34 2.65 5.41
N GLY A 41 15.18 2.20 4.48
CA GLY A 41 16.61 2.02 4.66
C GLY A 41 17.29 1.96 3.30
N SER A 42 18.38 2.72 3.14
CA SER A 42 19.24 2.56 1.96
C SER A 42 19.93 1.21 2.09
N ASN A 43 19.64 0.34 1.14
CA ASN A 43 20.20 -0.98 1.05
C ASN A 43 21.63 -0.96 0.51
N LYS A 44 22.57 -0.26 1.17
CA LYS A 44 24.01 -0.19 0.85
C LYS A 44 24.68 -1.58 0.76
N GLY A 45 24.32 -2.38 -0.25
CA GLY A 45 24.72 -3.76 -0.47
C GLY A 45 23.62 -4.84 -0.33
N ALA A 46 22.43 -4.56 0.23
CA ALA A 46 21.39 -5.57 0.48
C ALA A 46 20.27 -5.53 -0.57
N THR A 47 20.44 -6.21 -1.71
CA THR A 47 19.41 -6.22 -2.75
C THR A 47 18.08 -6.75 -2.19
N GLN A 48 16.95 -6.05 -2.41
CA GLN A 48 15.60 -6.58 -2.16
C GLN A 48 15.21 -7.64 -3.22
N ALA A 49 16.19 -8.33 -3.78
CA ALA A 49 15.97 -9.38 -4.76
C ALA A 49 15.38 -10.60 -4.05
N GLY A 50 14.24 -11.09 -4.54
CA GLY A 50 13.57 -12.27 -3.98
C GLY A 50 12.53 -12.00 -2.88
N GLN A 51 12.26 -10.75 -2.51
CA GLN A 51 11.07 -10.48 -1.68
C GLN A 51 9.80 -10.73 -2.51
N ASN A 52 8.95 -11.63 -2.04
CA ASN A 52 7.64 -11.92 -2.62
C ASN A 52 6.57 -11.57 -1.59
N PHE A 53 5.78 -10.54 -1.89
CA PHE A 53 4.59 -10.18 -1.12
C PHE A 53 3.34 -10.53 -1.92
N GLY A 54 2.49 -11.35 -1.32
CA GLY A 54 1.22 -11.79 -1.90
C GLY A 54 1.27 -13.20 -2.48
N ALA A 55 0.10 -13.74 -2.83
CA ALA A 55 -0.01 -15.04 -3.47
C ALA A 55 0.44 -14.95 -4.93
N THR A 56 1.45 -15.72 -5.32
CA THR A 56 1.94 -15.79 -6.71
C THR A 56 0.79 -16.20 -7.64
N ARG A 57 0.49 -15.38 -8.65
CA ARG A 57 -0.54 -15.68 -9.66
C ARG A 57 -0.13 -16.92 -10.45
N LYS A 58 -0.77 -18.07 -10.20
CA LYS A 58 -0.61 -19.25 -11.05
C LYS A 58 -1.38 -19.02 -12.36
N ILE A 59 -0.68 -18.62 -13.42
CA ILE A 59 -1.23 -18.74 -14.78
C ILE A 59 -1.08 -20.23 -15.14
N LEU A 60 -2.17 -20.98 -15.14
CA LEU A 60 -2.21 -22.30 -15.78
C LEU A 60 -2.41 -22.07 -17.28
N LEU A 61 -1.34 -22.09 -18.06
CA LEU A 61 -1.44 -22.19 -19.52
C LEU A 61 -1.60 -23.67 -19.88
N GLY A 62 -2.74 -24.05 -20.46
CA GLY A 62 -2.96 -25.39 -21.04
C GLY A 62 -4.10 -26.21 -20.43
N LYS A 63 -5.33 -25.68 -20.46
CA LYS A 63 -6.54 -26.51 -20.61
C LYS A 63 -7.29 -26.05 -21.84
#